data_AF-A0A7C3MCJ3-F1
#
_entry.id   AF-A0A7C3MCJ3-F1
#
_cell.length_a   1.000
_cell.length_b   1.000
_cell.length_c   1.000
_cell.angle_alpha   90.00
_cell.angle_beta   90.00
_cell.angle_gamma   90.00
#
_symmetry.space_group_name_H-M   'P 1'
#
loop_
_entity.id
_entity.type
_entity.pdbx_description
1 polymer ?
#
loop_
_entity_poly.entity_id
_entity_poly.type
_entity_poly.pdbx_seq_one_letter_code
_entity_poly.pdbx_strand_id
1 'polypeptide(L)'
;MVLTQLVFVGHHKERLLESIRALRELPVTKIILFVGEEELPGEKKAIRTAEELKKELEVVWDVEIARIDKRNTIRAAMQLIEIIGAEKAGGREVIINASGSLRSLAIAGYIAACVTGSRIFTSIPKYNENEEEVGIEEIIEIPTLPIDFPAKEQIEILTAIDGGVNALDELIARLNPELDRKSEDFLKERSRLSHHIAKLEKMGAVRKVKVGRNIRIELTSLGVFLVKGAVGASVEHSSRFRGLR
;
A
#
# COMPACT_ATOMS: atom_id res chain seq x y z
N MET A 1 -9.99 -22.63 -4.54
CA MET A 1 -9.63 -21.21 -4.58
C MET A 1 -8.17 -21.11 -4.18
N VAL A 2 -7.33 -20.50 -5.00
CA VAL A 2 -5.87 -20.45 -4.79
C VAL A 2 -5.49 -19.14 -4.10
N LEU A 3 -4.55 -19.21 -3.17
CA LEU A 3 -4.16 -18.06 -2.34
C LEU A 3 -2.71 -17.63 -2.61
N THR A 4 -2.51 -16.33 -2.60
CA THR A 4 -1.18 -15.70 -2.51
C THR A 4 -0.96 -15.21 -1.08
N GLN A 5 0.16 -15.61 -0.48
CA GLN A 5 0.57 -15.14 0.84
C GLN A 5 1.62 -14.03 0.69
N LEU A 6 1.33 -12.84 1.23
CA LEU A 6 2.28 -11.75 1.34
C LEU A 6 3.03 -11.88 2.66
N VAL A 7 4.36 -11.91 2.66
CA VAL A 7 5.17 -12.07 3.87
C VAL A 7 6.18 -10.95 3.98
N PHE A 8 6.16 -10.23 5.10
CA PHE A 8 7.16 -9.19 5.35
C PHE A 8 8.43 -9.79 5.96
N VAL A 9 9.56 -9.67 5.26
CA VAL A 9 10.81 -10.28 5.69
C VAL A 9 11.57 -9.36 6.65
N GLY A 10 12.00 -9.94 7.77
CA GLY A 10 12.95 -9.36 8.71
C GLY A 10 14.17 -10.25 8.91
N HIS A 11 14.74 -10.24 10.11
CA HIS A 11 16.06 -10.83 10.36
C HIS A 11 16.03 -12.29 10.83
N HIS A 12 14.86 -12.83 11.18
CA HIS A 12 14.71 -14.13 11.84
C HIS A 12 14.08 -15.15 10.87
N LYS A 13 14.93 -15.94 10.19
CA LYS A 13 14.51 -16.93 9.19
C LYS A 13 13.57 -17.99 9.76
N GLU A 14 13.98 -18.64 10.85
CA GLU A 14 13.24 -19.76 11.44
C GLU A 14 11.81 -19.37 11.84
N ARG A 15 11.66 -18.21 12.48
CA ARG A 15 10.34 -17.67 12.84
C ARG A 15 9.46 -17.39 11.63
N LEU A 16 10.03 -16.82 10.57
CA LEU A 16 9.30 -16.60 9.32
C LEU A 16 8.83 -17.91 8.70
N LEU A 17 9.71 -18.90 8.64
CA LEU A 17 9.44 -20.21 8.10
C LEU A 17 8.34 -20.93 8.89
N GLU A 18 8.41 -20.90 10.23
CA GLU A 18 7.37 -21.42 11.12
C GLU A 18 6.03 -20.72 10.87
N SER A 19 6.01 -19.39 10.77
CA SER A 19 4.78 -18.62 10.51
C SER A 19 4.15 -18.91 9.14
N ILE A 20 4.97 -19.14 8.11
CA ILE A 20 4.51 -19.50 6.77
C ILE A 20 3.91 -20.91 6.80
N ARG A 21 4.61 -21.86 7.44
CA ARG A 21 4.16 -23.25 7.56
C ARG A 21 2.92 -23.40 8.43
N ALA A 22 2.74 -22.56 9.45
CA ALA A 22 1.54 -22.55 10.29
C ALA A 22 0.26 -22.23 9.49
N LEU A 23 0.40 -21.52 8.36
CA LEU A 23 -0.71 -21.19 7.46
C LEU A 23 -0.90 -22.20 6.31
N ARG A 24 -0.22 -23.37 6.35
CA ARG A 24 -0.28 -24.40 5.29
C ARG A 24 -1.64 -25.04 5.06
N GLU A 25 -2.55 -24.93 6.03
CA GLU A 25 -3.92 -25.46 5.90
C GLU A 25 -4.75 -24.63 4.92
N LEU A 26 -4.32 -23.39 4.66
CA LEU A 26 -4.85 -22.58 3.59
C LEU A 26 -4.27 -23.04 2.24
N PRO A 27 -5.05 -23.02 1.14
CA PRO A 27 -4.59 -23.42 -0.19
C PRO A 27 -3.66 -22.38 -0.84
N VAL A 28 -2.54 -22.07 -0.17
CA VAL A 28 -1.50 -21.16 -0.64
C VAL A 28 -0.71 -21.84 -1.76
N THR A 29 -0.67 -21.20 -2.92
CA THR A 29 0.11 -21.66 -4.08
C THR A 29 1.28 -20.75 -4.39
N LYS A 30 1.19 -19.47 -3.97
CA LYS A 30 2.20 -18.45 -4.23
C LYS A 30 2.55 -17.69 -2.95
N ILE A 31 3.82 -17.36 -2.76
CA ILE A 31 4.35 -16.56 -1.66
C ILE A 31 5.11 -15.37 -2.23
N ILE A 32 4.80 -14.16 -1.79
CA ILE A 32 5.55 -12.96 -2.13
C ILE A 32 6.27 -12.47 -0.88
N LEU A 33 7.61 -12.57 -0.90
CA LEU A 33 8.50 -12.13 0.16
C LEU A 33 8.87 -10.66 -0.06
N PHE A 34 8.51 -9.79 0.90
CA PHE A 34 8.81 -8.36 0.80
C PHE A 34 10.09 -7.98 1.54
N VAL A 35 10.99 -7.34 0.80
CA VAL A 35 12.21 -6.70 1.30
C VAL A 35 12.17 -5.20 1.01
N GLY A 36 13.02 -4.41 1.67
CA GLY A 36 13.06 -2.96 1.54
C GLY A 36 13.57 -2.50 0.17
N GLU A 37 13.01 -1.41 -0.35
CA GLU A 37 13.53 -0.72 -1.54
C GLU A 37 14.90 -0.07 -1.32
N GLU A 38 15.15 0.39 -0.09
CA GLU A 38 16.32 1.18 0.28
C GLU A 38 17.35 0.37 1.06
N GLU A 39 18.61 0.77 1.00
CA GLU A 39 19.66 0.24 1.88
C GLU A 39 19.51 0.78 3.31
N LEU A 40 18.57 0.20 4.06
CA LEU A 40 18.46 0.42 5.51
C LEU A 40 19.48 -0.42 6.28
N PRO A 41 19.90 0.02 7.49
CA PRO A 41 20.67 -0.83 8.39
C PRO A 41 19.94 -2.15 8.63
N GLY A 42 20.61 -3.27 8.33
CA GLY A 42 20.00 -4.61 8.42
C GLY A 42 19.32 -5.10 7.13
N GLU A 43 19.13 -4.26 6.10
CA GLU A 43 18.45 -4.69 4.87
C GLU A 43 19.23 -5.78 4.11
N LYS A 44 20.57 -5.70 4.10
CA LYS A 44 21.41 -6.78 3.54
C LYS A 44 21.15 -8.12 4.22
N LYS A 45 20.84 -8.12 5.52
CA LYS A 45 20.45 -9.33 6.25
C LYS A 45 19.05 -9.78 5.85
N ALA A 46 18.07 -8.87 5.77
CA ALA A 46 16.72 -9.19 5.33
C ALA A 46 16.67 -9.77 3.90
N ILE A 47 17.47 -9.22 2.97
CA ILE A 47 17.59 -9.74 1.60
C ILE A 47 18.17 -11.16 1.61
N ARG A 48 19.26 -11.41 2.35
CA ARG A 48 19.81 -12.76 2.50
C ARG A 48 18.78 -13.72 3.09
N THR A 49 18.07 -13.32 4.15
CA THR A 49 16.98 -14.10 4.72
C THR A 49 15.90 -14.42 3.68
N ALA A 50 15.52 -13.46 2.83
CA ALA A 50 14.53 -13.67 1.78
C ALA A 50 15.02 -14.66 0.71
N GLU A 51 16.28 -14.56 0.28
CA GLU A 51 16.90 -15.48 -0.67
C GLU A 51 17.02 -16.91 -0.11
N GLU A 52 17.38 -17.05 1.17
CA GLU A 52 17.43 -18.33 1.86
C GLU A 52 16.04 -18.96 2.03
N LEU A 53 15.04 -18.16 2.44
CA LEU A 53 13.65 -18.59 2.51
C LEU A 53 13.12 -19.01 1.14
N LYS A 54 13.41 -18.23 0.11
CA LYS A 54 13.00 -18.53 -1.27
C LYS A 54 13.48 -19.92 -1.70
N LYS A 55 14.78 -20.20 -1.57
CA LYS A 55 15.37 -21.50 -1.93
C LYS A 55 14.70 -22.68 -1.23
N GLU A 56 14.31 -22.52 0.03
CA GLU A 56 13.68 -23.58 0.83
C GLU A 56 12.19 -23.75 0.50
N LEU A 57 11.49 -22.65 0.22
CA LEU A 57 10.04 -22.63 -0.01
C LEU A 57 9.67 -22.97 -1.47
N GLU A 58 10.54 -22.69 -2.45
CA GLU A 58 10.31 -22.96 -3.88
C GLU A 58 10.11 -24.45 -4.21
N VAL A 59 10.44 -25.35 -3.29
CA VAL A 59 10.18 -26.79 -3.43
C VAL A 59 8.69 -27.11 -3.45
N VAL A 60 7.86 -26.27 -2.80
CA VAL A 60 6.42 -26.52 -2.59
C VAL A 60 5.55 -25.39 -3.14
N TRP A 61 6.04 -24.15 -3.11
CA TRP A 61 5.28 -22.96 -3.49
C TRP A 61 5.97 -22.18 -4.62
N ASP A 62 5.20 -21.41 -5.38
CA ASP A 62 5.77 -20.36 -6.24
C ASP A 62 6.24 -19.18 -5.38
N VAL A 63 7.51 -18.81 -5.40
CA VAL A 63 8.07 -17.80 -4.49
C VAL A 63 8.73 -16.65 -5.24
N GLU A 64 8.16 -15.46 -5.03
CA GLU A 64 8.68 -14.20 -5.56
C GLU A 64 9.26 -13.34 -4.44
N ILE A 65 10.28 -12.54 -4.78
CA ILE A 65 10.78 -11.48 -3.90
C ILE A 65 10.38 -10.15 -4.51
N ALA A 66 9.61 -9.37 -3.76
CA ALA A 66 9.19 -8.03 -4.14
C ALA A 66 9.83 -6.99 -3.22
N ARG A 67 9.91 -5.75 -3.70
CA ARG A 67 10.42 -4.62 -2.93
C ARG A 67 9.27 -3.75 -2.41
N ILE A 68 9.46 -3.17 -1.23
CA ILE A 68 8.51 -2.26 -0.58
C ILE A 68 9.22 -1.12 0.14
N ASP A 69 8.59 0.05 0.18
CA ASP A 69 9.09 1.16 1.00
C ASP A 69 8.91 0.83 2.50
N LYS A 70 10.02 0.75 3.24
CA LYS A 70 10.01 0.48 4.69
C LYS A 70 9.96 1.74 5.56
N ARG A 71 10.22 2.93 4.99
CA ARG A 71 10.25 4.22 5.71
C ARG A 71 8.89 4.90 5.69
N ASN A 72 8.14 4.75 4.61
CA ASN A 72 6.86 5.41 4.44
C ASN A 72 5.71 4.39 4.44
N THR A 73 5.05 4.27 5.59
CA THR A 73 3.90 3.37 5.81
C THR A 73 2.78 3.55 4.79
N ILE A 74 2.52 4.77 4.33
CA ILE A 74 1.44 5.02 3.36
C ILE A 74 1.84 4.57 1.97
N ARG A 75 3.07 4.86 1.56
CA ARG A 75 3.60 4.33 0.30
C ARG A 75 3.59 2.81 0.30
N ALA A 76 4.05 2.19 1.39
CA ALA A 76 4.01 0.74 1.58
C ALA A 76 2.57 0.20 1.44
N ALA A 77 1.60 0.85 2.08
CA ALA A 77 0.20 0.44 2.00
C ALA A 77 -0.34 0.55 0.56
N MET A 78 -0.02 1.63 -0.16
CA MET A 78 -0.41 1.79 -1.56
C MET A 78 0.21 0.74 -2.46
N GLN A 79 1.51 0.46 -2.32
CA GLN A 79 2.20 -0.61 -3.05
C GLN A 79 1.54 -1.98 -2.79
N LEU A 80 1.19 -2.27 -1.53
CA LEU A 80 0.48 -3.49 -1.18
C LEU A 80 -0.93 -3.54 -1.79
N ILE A 81 -1.69 -2.45 -1.76
CA ILE A 81 -3.03 -2.37 -2.37
C ILE A 81 -2.95 -2.68 -3.88
N GLU A 82 -1.96 -2.11 -4.58
CA GLU A 82 -1.74 -2.37 -6.02
C GLU A 82 -1.40 -3.84 -6.28
N ILE A 83 -0.46 -4.42 -5.50
CA ILE A 83 -0.06 -5.82 -5.65
C ILE A 83 -1.22 -6.76 -5.34
N ILE A 84 -1.97 -6.52 -4.26
CA ILE A 84 -3.15 -7.30 -3.90
C ILE A 84 -4.20 -7.21 -5.02
N GLY A 85 -4.43 -6.01 -5.55
CA GLY A 85 -5.37 -5.81 -6.66
C GLY A 85 -4.99 -6.61 -7.90
N ALA A 86 -3.70 -6.62 -8.26
CA ALA A 86 -3.19 -7.39 -9.40
C ALA A 86 -3.35 -8.91 -9.19
N GLU A 87 -3.07 -9.42 -7.99
CA GLU A 87 -3.24 -10.84 -7.65
C GLU A 87 -4.72 -11.25 -7.66
N LYS A 88 -5.62 -10.41 -7.11
CA LYS A 88 -7.07 -10.61 -7.17
C LYS A 88 -7.63 -10.58 -8.58
N ALA A 89 -7.15 -9.67 -9.43
CA ALA A 89 -7.50 -9.65 -10.85
C ALA A 89 -7.04 -10.92 -11.59
N GLY A 90 -5.95 -11.54 -11.12
CA GLY A 90 -5.49 -12.87 -11.58
C GLY A 90 -6.28 -14.05 -11.02
N GLY A 91 -7.37 -13.82 -10.28
CA GLY A 91 -8.22 -14.86 -9.70
C GLY A 91 -7.69 -15.49 -8.42
N ARG A 92 -6.68 -14.88 -7.78
CA ARG A 92 -6.11 -15.35 -6.50
C ARG A 92 -6.65 -14.52 -5.34
N GLU A 93 -7.03 -15.18 -4.26
CA GLU A 93 -7.26 -14.47 -3.00
C GLU A 93 -5.93 -14.14 -2.33
N VAL A 94 -5.91 -13.14 -1.45
CA VAL A 94 -4.67 -12.68 -0.82
C VAL A 94 -4.79 -12.71 0.70
N ILE A 95 -3.76 -13.24 1.35
CA ILE A 95 -3.56 -13.16 2.79
C ILE A 95 -2.24 -12.45 3.10
N ILE A 96 -2.22 -11.71 4.20
CA ILE A 96 -1.04 -10.96 4.64
C ILE A 96 -0.52 -11.60 5.92
N ASN A 97 0.76 -11.96 5.94
CA ASN A 97 1.47 -12.41 7.13
C ASN A 97 2.39 -11.29 7.64
N ALA A 98 1.97 -10.66 8.73
CA ALA A 98 2.65 -9.52 9.36
C ALA A 98 3.64 -9.92 10.47
N SER A 99 3.97 -11.21 10.59
CA SER A 99 4.71 -11.77 11.74
C SER A 99 6.20 -11.41 11.81
N GLY A 100 6.81 -11.00 10.70
CA GLY A 100 8.27 -11.10 10.55
C GLY A 100 9.08 -9.82 10.34
N SER A 101 8.44 -8.65 10.21
CA SER A 101 9.15 -7.40 9.85
C SER A 101 8.85 -6.24 10.81
N LEU A 102 9.25 -5.04 10.40
CA LEU A 102 9.03 -3.81 11.16
C LEU A 102 7.54 -3.60 11.46
N ARG A 103 7.24 -3.04 12.64
CA ARG A 103 5.88 -2.67 13.04
C ARG A 103 5.21 -1.72 12.03
N SER A 104 6.00 -0.85 11.39
CA SER A 104 5.52 0.04 10.33
C SER A 104 4.94 -0.73 9.13
N LEU A 105 5.59 -1.82 8.71
CA LEU A 105 5.09 -2.68 7.64
C LEU A 105 3.85 -3.47 8.06
N ALA A 106 3.78 -3.92 9.32
CA ALA A 106 2.56 -4.54 9.84
C ALA A 106 1.35 -3.58 9.77
N ILE A 107 1.56 -2.30 10.12
CA ILE A 107 0.54 -1.25 9.98
C ILE A 107 0.17 -1.03 8.50
N ALA A 108 1.15 -0.97 7.60
CA ALA A 108 0.90 -0.85 6.16
C ALA A 108 0.07 -2.04 5.62
N GLY A 109 0.42 -3.26 6.04
CA GLY A 109 -0.34 -4.47 5.74
C GLY A 109 -1.76 -4.42 6.26
N TYR A 110 -1.96 -3.95 7.49
CA TYR A 110 -3.30 -3.79 8.07
C TYR A 110 -4.14 -2.78 7.29
N ILE A 111 -3.57 -1.63 6.90
CA ILE A 111 -4.25 -0.65 6.04
C ILE A 111 -4.63 -1.32 4.71
N ALA A 112 -3.70 -1.99 4.05
CA ALA A 112 -3.97 -2.67 2.79
C ALA A 112 -5.06 -3.75 2.92
N ALA A 113 -5.08 -4.49 4.03
CA ALA A 113 -6.10 -5.48 4.36
C ALA A 113 -7.49 -4.84 4.49
N CYS A 114 -7.60 -3.74 5.24
CA CYS A 114 -8.85 -2.97 5.43
C CYS A 114 -9.43 -2.47 4.10
N VAL A 115 -8.57 -2.06 3.17
CA VAL A 115 -8.97 -1.47 1.89
C VAL A 115 -9.37 -2.53 0.87
N THR A 116 -8.65 -3.64 0.85
CA THR A 116 -8.83 -4.69 -0.17
C THR A 116 -9.75 -5.82 0.28
N GLY A 117 -10.20 -5.80 1.54
CA GLY A 117 -10.92 -6.90 2.16
C GLY A 117 -10.08 -8.17 2.28
N SER A 118 -8.75 -8.05 2.29
CA SER A 118 -7.85 -9.20 2.45
C SER A 118 -7.70 -9.57 3.91
N ARG A 119 -7.39 -10.84 4.19
CA ARG A 119 -7.17 -11.31 5.57
C ARG A 119 -5.73 -11.02 5.99
N ILE A 120 -5.51 -10.73 7.26
CA ILE A 120 -4.18 -10.45 7.81
C ILE A 120 -3.97 -11.23 9.09
N PHE A 121 -2.78 -11.82 9.22
CA PHE A 121 -2.39 -12.69 10.31
C PHE A 121 -1.10 -12.19 10.96
N THR A 122 -0.95 -12.46 12.25
CA THR A 122 0.28 -12.23 13.00
C THR A 122 0.55 -13.38 13.97
N SER A 123 1.82 -13.64 14.26
CA SER A 123 2.25 -14.60 15.26
C SER A 123 2.25 -14.00 16.66
N ILE A 124 1.72 -14.73 17.64
CA ILE A 124 2.02 -14.53 19.06
C ILE A 124 3.31 -15.33 19.36
N PRO A 125 4.39 -14.66 19.81
CA PRO A 125 5.65 -15.33 20.14
C PRO A 125 5.51 -16.21 21.39
N LYS A 126 6.15 -17.37 21.37
CA LYS A 126 6.28 -18.28 22.51
C LYS A 126 7.53 -17.95 23.31
N TYR A 127 7.40 -17.88 24.63
CA TYR A 127 8.51 -17.64 25.55
C TYR A 127 8.82 -18.88 26.40
N ASN A 128 10.10 -19.10 26.73
CA ASN A 128 10.51 -20.10 27.70
C ASN A 128 10.46 -19.55 29.14
N GLU A 129 10.83 -20.36 30.12
CA GLU A 129 10.86 -19.98 31.55
C GLU A 129 11.83 -18.81 31.86
N ASN A 130 12.80 -18.54 30.97
CA ASN A 130 13.75 -17.44 31.08
C ASN A 130 13.28 -16.17 30.35
N GLU A 131 12.02 -16.10 29.91
CA GLU A 131 11.45 -15.01 29.10
C GLU A 131 12.15 -14.80 27.74
N GLU A 132 12.80 -15.84 27.22
CA GLU A 132 13.41 -15.80 25.89
C GLU A 132 12.42 -16.29 24.83
N GLU A 133 12.34 -15.59 23.71
CA GLU A 133 11.49 -15.97 22.57
C GLU A 133 12.05 -17.24 21.91
N VAL A 134 11.29 -18.34 21.94
CA VAL A 134 11.71 -19.67 21.45
C VAL A 134 10.94 -20.17 20.23
N GLY A 135 9.88 -19.48 19.80
CA GLY A 135 9.08 -19.88 18.63
C GLY A 135 7.76 -19.14 18.54
N ILE A 136 6.76 -19.76 17.90
CA ILE A 136 5.40 -19.24 17.78
C ILE A 136 4.46 -20.02 18.70
N GLU A 137 3.68 -19.32 19.51
CA GLU A 137 2.62 -19.92 20.33
C GLU A 137 1.34 -20.09 19.53
N GLU A 138 0.94 -19.04 18.82
CA GLU A 138 -0.32 -19.00 18.07
C GLU A 138 -0.19 -18.10 16.83
N ILE A 139 -0.93 -18.42 15.76
CA ILE A 139 -1.20 -17.49 14.67
C ILE A 139 -2.62 -16.96 14.83
N ILE A 140 -2.76 -15.65 14.98
CA ILE A 140 -4.06 -14.99 15.09
C ILE A 140 -4.39 -14.23 13.80
N GLU A 141 -5.66 -14.26 13.41
CA GLU A 141 -6.20 -13.40 12.38
C GLU A 141 -6.62 -12.06 13.00
N ILE A 142 -6.16 -10.94 12.44
CA ILE A 142 -6.52 -9.61 12.90
C ILE A 142 -7.81 -9.20 12.16
N PRO A 143 -8.90 -8.86 12.88
CA PRO A 143 -10.13 -8.41 12.23
C PRO A 143 -9.89 -7.10 11.49
N THR A 144 -10.39 -7.01 10.27
CA THR A 144 -10.27 -5.80 9.44
C THR A 144 -11.52 -4.93 9.55
N LEU A 145 -11.31 -3.63 9.45
CA LEU A 145 -12.39 -2.67 9.30
C LEU A 145 -12.52 -2.32 7.81
N PRO A 146 -13.72 -2.33 7.22
CA PRO A 146 -13.89 -1.85 5.86
C PRO A 146 -13.58 -0.35 5.83
N ILE A 147 -12.57 0.03 5.05
CA ILE A 147 -12.17 1.43 4.88
C ILE A 147 -12.13 1.75 3.39
N ASP A 148 -12.85 2.78 2.98
CA ASP A 148 -12.73 3.35 1.65
C ASP A 148 -11.44 4.18 1.59
N PHE A 149 -10.42 3.68 0.90
CA PHE A 149 -9.20 4.43 0.61
C PHE A 149 -9.32 5.12 -0.75
N PRO A 150 -8.73 6.31 -0.94
CA PRO A 150 -8.76 6.99 -2.22
C PRO A 150 -8.20 6.12 -3.35
N ALA A 151 -8.96 6.00 -4.43
CA ALA A 151 -8.46 5.42 -5.66
C ALA A 151 -7.30 6.24 -6.23
N LYS A 152 -6.47 5.65 -7.10
CA LYS A 152 -5.34 6.32 -7.76
C LYS A 152 -5.72 7.66 -8.38
N GLU A 153 -6.84 7.72 -9.08
CA GLU A 153 -7.38 8.95 -9.66
C GLU A 153 -7.71 10.02 -8.60
N GLN A 154 -8.26 9.60 -7.45
CA GLN A 154 -8.53 10.53 -6.35
C GLN A 154 -7.24 11.05 -5.71
N ILE A 155 -6.20 10.22 -5.65
CA ILE A 155 -4.86 10.63 -5.24
C ILE A 155 -4.28 11.64 -6.25
N GLU A 156 -4.40 11.42 -7.55
CA GLU A 156 -3.95 12.36 -8.59
C GLU A 156 -4.66 13.72 -8.46
N ILE A 157 -5.98 13.70 -8.20
CA ILE A 157 -6.75 14.91 -7.90
C ILE A 157 -6.20 15.61 -6.66
N LEU A 158 -5.94 14.89 -5.57
CA LEU A 158 -5.36 15.47 -4.35
C LEU A 158 -3.98 16.07 -4.62
N THR A 159 -3.13 15.41 -5.42
CA THR A 159 -1.82 15.92 -5.83
C THR A 159 -1.96 17.21 -6.64
N ALA A 160 -2.91 17.30 -7.55
CA ALA A 160 -3.15 18.52 -8.32
C ALA A 160 -3.70 19.68 -7.48
N ILE A 161 -4.36 19.39 -6.36
CA ILE A 161 -4.81 20.38 -5.36
C ILE A 161 -3.66 20.85 -4.47
N ASP A 162 -2.49 20.19 -4.46
CA ASP A 162 -1.36 20.60 -3.62
C ASP A 162 -0.97 22.07 -3.86
N GLY A 163 -0.69 22.80 -2.79
CA GLY A 163 -0.57 24.27 -2.79
C GLY A 163 -1.90 25.05 -2.86
N GLY A 164 -3.04 24.38 -3.02
CA GLY A 164 -4.39 24.93 -3.13
C GLY A 164 -4.76 25.38 -4.54
N VAL A 165 -6.07 25.37 -4.84
CA VAL A 165 -6.66 25.86 -6.09
C VAL A 165 -7.81 26.82 -5.80
N ASN A 166 -7.95 27.89 -6.58
CA ASN A 166 -8.95 28.95 -6.33
C ASN A 166 -10.30 28.69 -7.01
N ALA A 167 -10.38 27.67 -7.88
CA ALA A 167 -11.59 27.25 -8.55
C ALA A 167 -11.44 25.82 -9.10
N LEU A 168 -12.58 25.18 -9.39
CA LEU A 168 -12.60 23.89 -10.07
C LEU A 168 -11.98 23.97 -11.47
N ASP A 169 -12.17 25.08 -12.17
CA ASP A 169 -11.60 25.30 -13.51
C ASP A 169 -10.07 25.37 -13.48
N GLU A 170 -9.48 25.87 -12.37
CA GLU A 170 -8.02 25.85 -12.15
C GLU A 170 -7.53 24.40 -11.98
N LEU A 171 -8.28 23.58 -11.23
CA LEU A 171 -7.96 22.17 -11.05
C LEU A 171 -8.03 21.38 -12.37
N ILE A 172 -9.05 21.63 -13.20
CA ILE A 172 -9.16 21.02 -14.54
C ILE A 172 -7.94 21.40 -15.38
N ALA A 173 -7.55 22.68 -15.38
CA ALA A 173 -6.41 23.15 -16.16
C ALA A 173 -5.08 22.52 -15.70
N ARG A 174 -4.94 22.19 -14.41
CA ARG A 174 -3.77 21.46 -13.88
C ARG A 174 -3.75 19.99 -14.30
N LEU A 175 -4.89 19.32 -14.30
CA LEU A 175 -5.00 17.89 -14.64
C LEU A 175 -4.99 17.64 -16.15
N ASN A 176 -5.66 18.49 -16.92
CA ASN A 176 -5.87 18.35 -18.36
C ASN A 176 -5.69 19.72 -19.06
N PRO A 177 -4.44 20.18 -19.24
CA PRO A 177 -4.15 21.52 -19.77
C PRO A 177 -4.60 21.74 -21.22
N GLU A 178 -4.77 20.67 -21.98
CA GLU A 178 -5.14 20.70 -23.40
C GLU A 178 -6.66 20.91 -23.63
N LEU A 179 -7.49 20.83 -22.58
CA LEU A 179 -8.94 20.98 -22.73
C LEU A 179 -9.33 22.45 -22.92
N ASP A 180 -10.01 22.75 -24.03
CA ASP A 180 -10.65 24.05 -24.23
C ASP A 180 -11.80 24.23 -23.23
N ARG A 181 -11.79 25.35 -22.49
CA ARG A 181 -12.77 25.72 -21.47
C ARG A 181 -14.21 25.78 -21.97
N LYS A 182 -14.41 25.93 -23.28
CA LYS A 182 -15.74 25.98 -23.90
C LYS A 182 -16.18 24.65 -24.52
N SER A 183 -15.31 23.64 -24.50
CA SER A 183 -15.63 22.31 -25.04
C SER A 183 -16.62 21.56 -24.17
N GLU A 184 -17.40 20.67 -24.78
CA GLU A 184 -18.26 19.74 -24.03
C GLU A 184 -17.44 18.84 -23.09
N ASP A 185 -16.21 18.49 -23.48
CA ASP A 185 -15.32 17.64 -22.68
C ASP A 185 -14.86 18.35 -21.41
N PHE A 186 -14.63 19.67 -21.45
CA PHE A 186 -14.36 20.45 -20.25
C PHE A 186 -15.55 20.45 -19.28
N LEU A 187 -16.78 20.55 -19.79
CA LEU A 187 -17.99 20.51 -18.95
C LEU A 187 -18.20 19.12 -18.31
N LYS A 188 -17.94 18.04 -19.06
CA LYS A 188 -17.96 16.66 -18.53
C LYS A 188 -16.91 16.50 -17.43
N GLU A 189 -15.69 16.95 -17.69
CA GLU A 189 -14.58 16.86 -16.76
C GLU A 189 -14.85 17.66 -15.48
N ARG A 190 -15.47 18.84 -15.60
CA ARG A 190 -15.91 19.64 -14.46
C ARG A 190 -16.92 18.91 -13.59
N SER A 191 -17.92 18.28 -14.20
CA SER A 191 -18.91 17.48 -13.45
C SER A 191 -18.26 16.30 -12.72
N ARG A 192 -17.37 15.59 -13.43
CA ARG A 192 -16.58 14.47 -12.89
C ARG A 192 -15.75 14.90 -11.68
N LEU A 193 -14.92 15.94 -11.81
CA LEU A 193 -14.09 16.42 -10.72
C LEU A 193 -14.91 16.94 -9.55
N SER A 194 -16.03 17.65 -9.80
CA SER A 194 -16.92 18.09 -8.73
C SER A 194 -17.43 16.92 -7.87
N HIS A 195 -17.76 15.79 -8.50
CA HIS A 195 -18.16 14.58 -7.80
C HIS A 195 -17.02 13.96 -6.97
N HIS A 196 -15.80 13.88 -7.51
CA HIS A 196 -14.64 13.40 -6.74
C HIS A 196 -14.31 14.31 -5.56
N ILE A 197 -14.36 15.63 -5.74
CA ILE A 197 -14.13 16.61 -4.67
C ILE A 197 -15.15 16.42 -3.53
N ALA A 198 -16.43 16.19 -3.85
CA ALA A 198 -17.44 15.92 -2.82
C ALA A 198 -17.12 14.65 -2.01
N LYS A 199 -16.66 13.58 -2.66
CA LYS A 199 -16.22 12.35 -1.96
C LYS A 199 -14.98 12.60 -1.08
N LEU A 200 -13.99 13.30 -1.61
CA LEU A 200 -12.75 13.63 -0.89
C LEU A 200 -13.01 14.58 0.29
N GLU A 201 -13.98 15.47 0.17
CA GLU A 201 -14.45 16.35 1.25
C GLU A 201 -15.18 15.55 2.34
N LYS A 202 -16.07 14.61 1.95
CA LYS A 202 -16.74 13.70 2.90
C LYS A 202 -15.75 12.83 3.67
N MET A 203 -14.67 12.40 3.02
CA MET A 203 -13.59 11.64 3.63
C MET A 203 -12.66 12.53 4.50
N GLY A 204 -12.81 13.85 4.43
CA GLY A 204 -12.02 14.81 5.20
C GLY A 204 -10.62 15.07 4.65
N ALA A 205 -10.31 14.71 3.40
CA ALA A 205 -9.02 14.99 2.76
C ALA A 205 -8.91 16.40 2.17
N VAL A 206 -10.04 17.01 1.80
CA VAL A 206 -10.11 18.38 1.28
C VAL A 206 -11.16 19.19 2.03
N ARG A 207 -10.97 20.50 2.01
CA ARG A 207 -11.95 21.48 2.50
C ARG A 207 -12.15 22.58 1.47
N LYS A 208 -13.37 23.11 1.39
CA LYS A 208 -13.70 24.31 0.62
C LYS A 208 -13.71 25.54 1.52
N VAL A 209 -12.89 26.53 1.19
CA VAL A 209 -12.79 27.81 1.91
C VAL A 209 -13.33 28.92 1.01
N LYS A 210 -14.33 29.66 1.51
CA LYS A 210 -14.86 30.82 0.79
C LYS A 210 -13.89 31.99 0.92
N VAL A 211 -13.36 32.47 -0.21
CA VAL A 211 -12.47 33.62 -0.28
C VAL A 211 -13.11 34.66 -1.19
N GLY A 212 -13.78 35.65 -0.57
CA GLY A 212 -14.58 36.65 -1.29
C GLY A 212 -15.74 36.03 -2.07
N ARG A 213 -15.73 36.19 -3.40
CA ARG A 213 -16.72 35.59 -4.32
C ARG A 213 -16.33 34.19 -4.82
N ASN A 214 -15.12 33.74 -4.51
CA ASN A 214 -14.58 32.47 -5.01
C ASN A 214 -14.53 31.39 -3.92
N ILE A 215 -14.45 30.13 -4.33
CA ILE A 215 -14.28 28.99 -3.44
C ILE A 215 -12.88 28.41 -3.70
N ARG A 216 -12.01 28.55 -2.71
CA ARG A 216 -10.69 27.91 -2.70
C ARG A 216 -10.83 26.48 -2.18
N ILE A 217 -10.18 25.53 -2.83
CA ILE A 217 -10.11 24.14 -2.40
C ILE A 217 -8.70 23.91 -1.85
N GLU A 218 -8.62 23.37 -0.64
CA GLU A 218 -7.36 23.12 0.08
C GLU A 218 -7.30 21.70 0.61
N LEU A 219 -6.10 21.13 0.67
CA LEU A 219 -5.84 19.87 1.37
C LEU A 219 -5.96 20.09 2.89
N THR A 220 -6.56 19.13 3.58
CA THR A 220 -6.46 19.01 5.05
C THR A 220 -5.16 18.31 5.43
N SER A 221 -4.90 18.14 6.74
CA SER A 221 -3.78 17.31 7.20
C SER A 221 -3.83 15.88 6.64
N LEU A 222 -5.03 15.30 6.53
CA LEU A 222 -5.22 13.99 5.91
C LEU A 222 -4.92 14.03 4.41
N GLY A 223 -5.39 15.07 3.69
CA GLY A 223 -5.08 15.25 2.27
C GLY A 223 -3.59 15.38 2.01
N VAL A 224 -2.88 16.21 2.79
CA VAL A 224 -1.42 16.37 2.70
C VAL A 224 -0.71 15.06 3.01
N PHE A 225 -1.17 14.33 4.02
CA PHE A 225 -0.61 13.03 4.38
C PHE A 225 -0.76 12.00 3.25
N LEU A 226 -1.94 11.91 2.64
CA LEU A 226 -2.21 11.03 1.50
C LEU A 226 -1.36 11.41 0.29
N VAL A 227 -1.25 12.71 -0.04
CA VAL A 227 -0.41 13.19 -1.14
C VAL A 227 1.07 12.91 -0.88
N LYS A 228 1.59 13.20 0.31
CA LYS A 228 3.00 12.91 0.64
C LYS A 228 3.30 11.41 0.65
N GLY A 229 2.35 10.59 1.06
CA GLY A 229 2.41 9.14 0.94
C GLY A 229 2.49 8.67 -0.52
N ALA A 230 1.70 9.28 -1.40
CA ALA A 230 1.61 8.93 -2.81
C ALA A 230 2.74 9.49 -3.70
N VAL A 231 3.16 10.74 -3.50
CA VAL A 231 4.19 11.40 -4.32
C VAL A 231 5.56 10.71 -4.15
N GLY A 232 5.81 10.08 -3.01
CA GLY A 232 6.94 9.16 -2.86
C GLY A 232 6.93 7.99 -3.86
N ALA A 233 5.76 7.53 -4.31
CA ALA A 233 5.62 6.41 -5.25
C ALA A 233 5.82 6.82 -6.73
N SER A 234 5.52 8.07 -7.10
CA SER A 234 5.55 8.53 -8.49
C SER A 234 6.94 8.95 -8.99
N VAL A 235 7.81 9.43 -8.10
CA VAL A 235 9.16 9.93 -8.48
C VAL A 235 10.12 8.80 -8.84
N GLU A 236 9.93 7.59 -8.27
CA GLU A 236 10.81 6.44 -8.52
C GLU A 236 10.41 5.58 -9.74
N HIS A 237 9.15 5.64 -10.19
CA HIS A 237 8.73 4.96 -11.41
C HIS A 237 9.33 5.59 -12.69
N SER A 238 9.54 6.92 -12.68
CA SER A 238 10.11 7.67 -13.83
C SER A 238 11.63 7.49 -13.97
N SER A 239 12.34 7.26 -12.87
CA SER A 239 13.80 7.08 -12.88
C SER A 239 14.24 5.68 -13.31
N ARG A 240 13.39 4.65 -13.21
CA ARG A 240 13.74 3.27 -13.61
C ARG A 240 13.69 3.00 -15.12
N PHE A 241 12.99 3.83 -15.92
CA PHE A 241 12.91 3.65 -17.38
C PHE A 241 13.91 4.49 -18.20
N ARG A 242 14.69 5.38 -17.57
CA ARG A 242 15.70 6.19 -18.28
C ARG A 242 17.10 5.54 -18.36
N GLY A 243 17.29 4.36 -17.77
CA GLY A 243 18.59 3.68 -17.72
C GLY A 243 18.80 2.49 -18.68
N LEU A 244 17.83 2.20 -19.55
CA LEU A 244 17.96 1.15 -20.58
C LEU A 244 17.94 1.79 -21.96
N ARG A 245 19.07 2.36 -22.35
CA ARG A 245 19.51 2.52 -23.75
C ARG A 245 20.99 2.24 -23.82
#